data_AF-A0A3C0B747-F1
#
_entry.id   AF-A0A3C0B747-F1
#
_cell.length_a   1.000
_cell.length_b   1.000
_cell.length_c   1.000
_cell.angle_alpha   90.00
_cell.angle_beta   90.00
_cell.angle_gamma   90.00
#
_symmetry.space_group_name_H-M   'P 1'
#
loop_
_entity.id
_entity.type
_entity.pdbx_description
1 polymer ?
#
loop_
_entity_poly.entity_id
_entity_poly.type
_entity_poly.pdbx_seq_one_letter_code
_entity_poly.pdbx_strand_id
1 'polypeptide(L)'
;FAPFMATRHILLIIPFVLLFGGVYFDRATVWVNGISLSISIFLAVALGLSDYAYADYYRKMAEQISLPRNTTTWTRGHWGWQWYANKAGMRTFSTNNSQVKKDDYMVFPGDIPLQALNKKVKLTPVDKLWKQPDWYTFFSVSNYGSLYSNSMKIPPWSFSAKPIDTVYIYRVTLVQE
;
A
#
# COMPACT_ATOMS: atom_id res chain seq x y z
N PHE A 1 -15.92 -1.74 10.21
CA PHE A 1 -15.42 -1.98 8.84
C PHE A 1 -16.64 -2.13 7.95
N ALA A 2 -16.93 -1.14 7.11
CA ALA A 2 -18.07 -1.21 6.19
C ALA A 2 -17.52 -1.62 4.82
N PRO A 3 -17.80 -2.84 4.33
CA PRO A 3 -17.53 -3.15 2.94
C PRO A 3 -18.42 -2.21 2.12
N PHE A 4 -17.94 -1.69 0.97
CA PHE A 4 -18.73 -0.86 0.05
C PHE A 4 -18.93 0.65 0.39
N MET A 5 -17.94 1.33 1.00
CA MET A 5 -17.99 2.80 1.12
C MET A 5 -18.02 3.54 -0.23
N ALA A 6 -17.34 3.03 -1.26
CA ALA A 6 -17.29 3.66 -2.57
C ALA A 6 -18.65 3.57 -3.31
N THR A 7 -19.31 2.41 -3.31
CA THR A 7 -20.63 2.24 -3.95
C THR A 7 -21.73 3.04 -3.26
N ARG A 8 -21.64 3.29 -1.94
CA ARG A 8 -22.62 4.11 -1.24
C ARG A 8 -22.77 5.51 -1.85
N HIS A 9 -21.69 6.09 -2.36
CA HIS A 9 -21.72 7.42 -2.97
C HIS A 9 -22.07 7.35 -4.46
N ILE A 10 -21.57 6.34 -5.17
CA ILE A 10 -21.83 6.16 -6.61
C ILE A 10 -23.31 5.85 -6.87
N LEU A 11 -23.92 4.93 -6.11
CA LEU A 11 -25.32 4.54 -6.31
C LEU A 11 -26.28 5.72 -6.15
N LEU A 12 -25.93 6.70 -5.31
CA LEU A 12 -26.77 7.88 -5.07
C LEU A 12 -26.67 8.91 -6.19
N ILE A 13 -25.55 8.96 -6.93
CA ILE A 13 -25.37 9.93 -8.02
C ILE A 13 -25.86 9.39 -9.37
N ILE A 14 -25.93 8.07 -9.56
CA ILE A 14 -26.35 7.44 -10.82
C ILE A 14 -27.70 7.99 -11.34
N PRO A 15 -28.76 8.10 -10.52
CA PRO A 15 -30.04 8.64 -11.00
C PRO A 15 -29.92 10.06 -11.57
N PHE A 16 -29.13 10.92 -10.93
CA PHE A 16 -28.92 12.30 -11.38
C PHE A 16 -28.06 12.36 -12.65
N VAL A 17 -27.02 11.53 -12.74
CA VAL A 17 -26.19 11.42 -13.94
C VAL A 17 -27.03 10.94 -15.13
N LEU A 18 -27.92 9.96 -14.93
CA LEU A 18 -28.81 9.48 -15.98
C LEU A 18 -29.89 10.52 -16.33
N LEU A 19 -30.48 11.19 -15.34
CA LEU A 19 -31.51 12.21 -15.55
C LEU A 19 -30.98 13.41 -16.33
N PHE A 20 -29.81 13.94 -15.95
CA PHE A 20 -29.23 15.12 -16.60
C PHE A 20 -28.38 14.76 -17.83
N GLY A 21 -27.79 13.56 -17.86
CA GLY A 21 -26.95 13.09 -18.95
C GLY A 21 -27.69 12.40 -20.09
N GLY A 22 -28.92 11.92 -19.87
CA GLY A 22 -29.68 11.11 -20.84
C GLY A 22 -29.78 11.72 -22.23
N VAL A 23 -30.13 13.00 -22.33
CA VAL A 23 -30.23 13.71 -23.62
C VAL A 23 -28.88 13.78 -24.36
N TYR A 24 -27.78 13.85 -23.62
CA TYR A 24 -26.44 13.85 -24.20
C TYR A 24 -25.98 12.45 -24.60
N PHE A 25 -26.35 11.42 -23.81
CA PHE A 25 -26.09 10.02 -24.14
C PHE A 25 -26.83 9.58 -25.40
N ASP A 26 -28.08 10.01 -25.58
CA ASP A 26 -28.90 9.71 -26.78
C ASP A 26 -28.35 10.36 -28.05
N ARG A 27 -27.66 11.51 -27.91
CA ARG A 27 -27.01 12.23 -29.01
C ARG A 27 -25.56 11.81 -29.25
N ALA A 28 -24.99 11.01 -28.36
CA ALA A 28 -23.62 10.54 -28.50
C ALA A 28 -23.53 9.57 -29.68
N THR A 29 -22.56 9.79 -30.56
CA THR A 29 -22.34 8.88 -31.68
C THR A 29 -21.84 7.52 -31.18
N VAL A 30 -22.09 6.46 -31.94
CA VAL A 30 -21.60 5.10 -31.63
C VAL A 30 -20.10 5.09 -31.38
N TRP A 31 -19.34 5.94 -32.07
CA TRP A 31 -17.90 6.11 -31.86
C TRP A 31 -17.55 6.68 -30.49
N VAL A 32 -18.23 7.73 -30.02
CA VAL A 32 -17.98 8.33 -28.70
C VAL A 32 -18.32 7.33 -27.59
N ASN A 33 -19.42 6.60 -27.74
CA ASN A 33 -19.80 5.54 -26.81
C ASN A 33 -18.79 4.39 -26.81
N GLY A 34 -18.32 3.97 -27.99
CA GLY A 34 -17.27 2.96 -28.13
C GLY A 34 -15.98 3.37 -27.43
N ILE A 35 -15.48 4.59 -27.69
CA ILE A 35 -14.27 5.13 -27.06
C ILE A 35 -14.43 5.20 -25.53
N SER A 36 -15.56 5.73 -25.05
CA SER A 36 -15.83 5.87 -23.61
C SER A 36 -15.84 4.50 -22.92
N LEU A 37 -16.49 3.51 -23.53
CA LEU A 37 -16.51 2.13 -23.03
C LEU A 37 -15.10 1.52 -23.03
N SER A 38 -14.35 1.67 -24.12
CA SER A 38 -12.98 1.16 -24.22
C SER A 38 -12.05 1.77 -23.18
N ILE A 39 -12.10 3.10 -22.98
CA ILE A 39 -11.31 3.79 -21.95
C ILE A 39 -11.72 3.32 -20.55
N SER A 40 -13.02 3.14 -20.30
CA SER A 40 -13.52 2.69 -18.99
C SER A 40 -13.04 1.27 -18.67
N ILE A 41 -13.13 0.35 -19.64
CA ILE A 41 -12.62 -1.02 -19.49
C ILE A 41 -11.11 -1.00 -19.27
N PHE A 42 -10.38 -0.24 -20.08
CA PHE A 42 -8.93 -0.12 -19.96
C PHE A 42 -8.53 0.40 -18.57
N LEU A 43 -9.16 1.47 -18.09
CA LEU A 43 -8.87 2.05 -16.79
C LEU A 43 -9.23 1.08 -15.66
N ALA A 44 -10.37 0.39 -15.75
CA ALA A 44 -10.77 -0.61 -14.75
C ALA A 44 -9.74 -1.75 -14.65
N VAL A 45 -9.26 -2.25 -15.79
CA VAL A 45 -8.22 -3.29 -15.83
C VAL A 45 -6.90 -2.77 -15.28
N ALA A 46 -6.46 -1.57 -15.71
CA ALA A 46 -5.21 -0.98 -15.26
C ALA A 46 -5.19 -0.75 -13.73
N LEU A 47 -6.27 -0.20 -13.18
CA LEU A 47 -6.41 0.02 -11.74
C LEU A 47 -6.52 -1.30 -10.96
N GLY A 48 -7.25 -2.29 -11.49
CA GLY A 48 -7.34 -3.61 -10.87
C GLY A 48 -6.00 -4.34 -10.80
N LEU A 49 -5.19 -4.24 -11.86
CA LEU A 49 -3.82 -4.77 -11.88
C LEU A 49 -2.91 -4.03 -10.90
N SER A 50 -3.01 -2.70 -10.81
CA SER A 50 -2.24 -1.92 -9.84
C SER A 50 -2.63 -2.24 -8.40
N ASP A 51 -3.93 -2.42 -8.12
CA ASP A 51 -4.42 -2.80 -6.79
C ASP A 51 -3.96 -4.20 -6.39
N TYR A 52 -4.02 -5.16 -7.32
CA TYR A 52 -3.46 -6.49 -7.11
C TYR A 52 -1.96 -6.43 -6.82
N ALA A 53 -1.20 -5.66 -7.61
CA ALA A 53 0.24 -5.49 -7.38
C ALA A 53 0.55 -4.84 -6.03
N TYR A 54 -0.26 -3.87 -5.60
CA TYR A 54 -0.15 -3.21 -4.31
C TYR A 54 -0.46 -4.18 -3.15
N ALA A 55 -1.56 -4.92 -3.22
CA ALA A 55 -1.95 -5.90 -2.22
C ALA A 55 -0.92 -7.03 -2.06
N ASP A 56 -0.30 -7.45 -3.17
CA ASP A 56 0.69 -8.51 -3.20
C ASP A 56 2.11 -8.05 -2.79
N TYR A 57 2.35 -6.74 -2.74
CA TYR A 57 3.67 -6.16 -2.52
C TYR A 57 4.30 -6.59 -1.20
N TYR A 58 3.60 -6.41 -0.08
CA TYR A 58 4.13 -6.72 1.25
C TYR A 58 4.37 -8.22 1.44
N ARG A 59 3.59 -9.07 0.78
CA ARG A 59 3.82 -10.51 0.77
C ARG A 59 5.17 -10.84 0.14
N LYS A 60 5.40 -10.35 -1.08
CA LYS A 60 6.64 -10.58 -1.83
C LYS A 60 7.85 -9.99 -1.11
N MET A 61 7.75 -8.79 -0.56
CA MET A 61 8.86 -8.17 0.17
C MET A 61 9.20 -8.95 1.44
N ALA A 62 8.22 -9.41 2.21
CA ALA A 62 8.44 -10.24 3.39
C ALA A 62 9.15 -11.57 3.06
N GLU A 63 8.77 -12.21 1.95
CA GLU A 63 9.39 -13.46 1.47
C GLU A 63 10.84 -13.28 0.99
N GLN A 64 11.20 -12.09 0.49
CA GLN A 64 12.55 -11.79 0.00
C GLN A 64 13.56 -11.48 1.10
N ILE A 65 13.10 -11.15 2.30
CA ILE A 65 13.97 -10.80 3.42
C ILE A 65 14.65 -12.05 3.96
N SER A 66 15.95 -12.17 3.69
CA SER A 66 16.82 -13.19 4.27
C SER A 66 17.74 -12.53 5.30
N LEU A 67 17.56 -12.89 6.57
CA LEU A 67 18.36 -12.38 7.68
C LEU A 67 19.05 -13.51 8.45
N PRO A 68 20.15 -13.21 9.17
CA PRO A 68 20.87 -14.21 9.95
C PRO A 68 19.95 -14.93 10.95
N ARG A 69 19.95 -16.27 10.92
CA ARG A 69 19.07 -17.10 11.78
C ARG A 69 19.40 -17.03 13.27
N ASN A 70 20.60 -16.55 13.63
CA ASN A 70 21.07 -16.47 15.02
C ASN A 70 20.67 -15.15 15.72
N THR A 71 19.94 -14.26 15.04
CA THR A 71 19.52 -12.97 15.57
C THR A 71 18.01 -12.83 15.52
N THR A 72 17.42 -12.10 16.46
CA THR A 72 15.98 -11.85 16.41
C THR A 72 15.71 -10.77 15.37
N THR A 73 14.79 -11.03 14.46
CA THR A 73 14.28 -10.00 13.55
C THR A 73 12.95 -9.49 14.08
N TRP A 74 12.90 -8.21 14.36
CA TRP A 74 11.71 -7.49 14.77
C TRP A 74 11.06 -6.80 13.58
N THR A 75 9.75 -6.70 13.59
CA THR A 75 8.98 -5.98 12.58
C THR A 75 8.09 -4.91 13.21
N ARG A 76 8.00 -3.75 12.55
CA ARG A 76 7.10 -2.64 12.88
C ARG A 76 6.23 -2.32 11.68
N GLY A 77 5.11 -1.66 11.95
CA GLY A 77 4.09 -1.35 10.95
C GLY A 77 2.79 -2.10 11.20
N HIS A 78 1.74 -1.62 10.55
CA HIS A 78 0.37 -2.13 10.68
C HIS A 78 -0.15 -2.71 9.36
N TRP A 79 -1.45 -2.98 9.30
CA TRP A 79 -2.15 -3.51 8.12
C TRP A 79 -1.58 -4.86 7.65
N GLY A 80 -1.61 -5.15 6.35
CA GLY A 80 -1.19 -6.43 5.80
C GLY A 80 0.27 -6.79 6.09
N TRP A 81 1.16 -5.79 6.23
CA TRP A 81 2.59 -6.02 6.47
C TRP A 81 2.85 -6.88 7.71
N GLN A 82 2.20 -6.57 8.84
CA GLN A 82 2.42 -7.28 10.10
C GLN A 82 2.15 -8.79 9.96
N TRP A 83 1.11 -9.16 9.20
CA TRP A 83 0.75 -10.56 8.97
C TRP A 83 1.82 -11.28 8.13
N TYR A 84 2.26 -10.68 7.01
CA TYR A 84 3.28 -11.28 6.14
C TYR A 84 4.65 -11.34 6.82
N ALA A 85 5.04 -10.31 7.57
CA ALA A 85 6.28 -10.28 8.32
C ALA A 85 6.31 -11.37 9.41
N ASN A 86 5.21 -11.55 10.15
CA ASN A 86 5.10 -12.64 11.13
C ASN A 86 5.17 -14.02 10.44
N LYS A 87 4.52 -14.19 9.28
CA LYS A 87 4.58 -15.43 8.48
C LYS A 87 6.01 -15.73 7.99
N ALA A 88 6.80 -14.70 7.70
CA ALA A 88 8.22 -14.81 7.35
C ALA A 88 9.14 -15.00 8.57
N GLY A 89 8.58 -15.17 9.77
CA GLY A 89 9.35 -15.47 10.99
C GLY A 89 9.84 -14.24 11.77
N MET A 90 9.43 -13.04 11.39
CA MET A 90 9.76 -11.82 12.14
C MET A 90 8.84 -11.71 13.37
N ARG A 91 9.34 -11.13 14.47
CA ARG A 91 8.57 -10.88 15.69
C ARG A 91 7.97 -9.48 15.67
N THR A 92 6.68 -9.36 15.90
CA THR A 92 6.04 -8.05 16.05
C THR A 92 6.68 -7.27 17.21
N PHE A 93 7.12 -6.05 16.93
CA PHE A 93 7.61 -5.13 17.95
C PHE A 93 6.45 -4.44 18.67
N SER A 94 6.54 -4.38 19.99
CA SER A 94 5.69 -3.60 20.88
C SER A 94 6.56 -2.67 21.71
N THR A 95 6.23 -1.39 21.75
CA THR A 95 6.99 -0.33 22.43
C THR A 95 7.31 -0.66 23.89
N ASN A 96 6.40 -1.37 24.58
CA ASN A 96 6.52 -1.64 26.01
C ASN A 96 6.92 -3.08 26.35
N ASN A 97 6.72 -4.04 25.44
CA ASN A 97 6.85 -5.47 25.75
C ASN A 97 8.00 -6.15 25.01
N SER A 98 8.55 -5.53 23.97
CA SER A 98 9.63 -6.13 23.19
C SER A 98 10.99 -5.90 23.83
N GLN A 99 11.64 -6.98 24.24
CA GLN A 99 13.02 -6.99 24.69
C GLN A 99 13.97 -7.04 23.48
N VAL A 100 14.06 -5.93 22.76
CA VAL A 100 14.99 -5.78 21.64
C VAL A 100 16.42 -5.76 22.19
N LYS A 101 17.33 -6.52 21.56
CA LYS A 101 18.74 -6.58 21.95
C LYS A 101 19.64 -5.89 20.93
N LYS A 102 20.84 -5.52 21.35
CA LYS A 102 21.89 -5.10 20.41
C LYS A 102 22.13 -6.22 19.38
N ASP A 103 22.37 -5.82 18.14
CA ASP A 103 22.60 -6.70 16.99
C ASP A 103 21.38 -7.48 16.48
N ASP A 104 20.21 -7.30 17.09
CA ASP A 104 18.94 -7.68 16.45
C ASP A 104 18.69 -6.83 15.19
N TYR A 105 17.77 -7.30 14.34
CA TYR A 105 17.32 -6.57 13.16
C TYR A 105 15.94 -5.98 13.39
N MET A 106 15.69 -4.83 12.77
CA MET A 106 14.41 -4.16 12.74
C MET A 106 14.02 -3.89 11.29
N VAL A 107 12.91 -4.47 10.85
CA VAL A 107 12.43 -4.36 9.48
C VAL A 107 11.06 -3.71 9.44
N PHE A 108 10.89 -2.69 8.60
CA PHE A 108 9.59 -2.06 8.44
C PHE A 108 9.44 -1.30 7.10
N PRO A 109 8.23 -1.29 6.54
CA PRO A 109 7.82 -0.42 5.43
C PRO A 109 7.85 1.07 5.78
N GLY A 110 8.03 1.92 4.76
CA GLY A 110 8.13 3.37 4.89
C GLY A 110 6.79 4.09 4.94
N ASP A 111 5.86 3.65 4.10
CA ASP A 111 4.61 4.39 3.81
C ASP A 111 3.41 3.96 4.66
N ILE A 112 3.63 3.19 5.74
CA ILE A 112 2.56 2.81 6.67
C ILE A 112 2.82 3.31 8.09
N PRO A 113 1.77 3.51 8.91
CA PRO A 113 1.92 3.91 10.30
C PRO A 113 2.78 2.90 11.08
N LEU A 114 3.75 3.43 11.85
CA LEU A 114 4.68 2.64 12.66
C LEU A 114 4.44 2.89 14.15
N GLN A 115 4.56 1.84 14.98
CA GLN A 115 4.51 1.95 16.44
C GLN A 115 5.71 2.74 16.96
N ALA A 116 5.60 3.71 17.87
CA ALA A 116 6.75 4.50 18.32
C ALA A 116 7.93 3.65 18.83
N LEU A 117 9.16 4.01 18.46
CA LEU A 117 10.37 3.42 19.04
C LEU A 117 10.65 4.04 20.41
N ASN A 118 11.09 3.21 21.35
CA ASN A 118 11.64 3.71 22.60
C ASN A 118 12.95 4.46 22.30
N LYS A 119 13.18 5.62 22.94
CA LYS A 119 14.41 6.44 22.81
C LYS A 119 15.69 5.64 23.13
N LYS A 120 15.57 4.57 23.90
CA LYS A 120 16.67 3.64 24.23
C LYS A 120 17.14 2.80 23.05
N VAL A 121 16.31 2.61 22.02
CA VAL A 121 16.62 1.78 20.85
C VAL A 121 17.16 2.67 19.73
N LYS A 122 18.42 2.46 19.33
CA LYS A 122 19.01 3.10 18.14
C LYS A 122 19.13 2.11 16.99
N LEU A 123 18.83 2.58 15.80
CA LEU A 123 18.84 1.82 14.56
C LEU A 123 19.91 2.36 13.61
N THR A 124 20.70 1.48 13.00
CA THR A 124 21.60 1.82 11.89
C THR A 124 21.14 1.13 10.61
N PRO A 125 21.02 1.86 9.49
CA PRO A 125 20.54 1.27 8.25
C PRO A 125 21.51 0.19 7.77
N VAL A 126 20.97 -0.95 7.36
CA VAL A 126 21.72 -2.06 6.78
C VAL A 126 21.41 -2.16 5.30
N ASP A 127 20.13 -2.17 4.96
CA ASP A 127 19.68 -2.37 3.58
C ASP A 127 18.26 -1.81 3.37
N LYS A 128 17.84 -1.74 2.11
CA LYS A 128 16.52 -1.31 1.67
C LYS A 128 16.05 -2.17 0.52
N LEU A 129 14.82 -2.64 0.59
CA LEU A 129 14.19 -3.42 -0.47
C LEU A 129 13.03 -2.61 -1.06
N TRP A 130 12.98 -2.54 -2.38
CA TRP A 130 11.84 -2.01 -3.10
C TRP A 130 11.71 -2.69 -4.45
N LYS A 131 10.49 -2.75 -4.97
CA LYS A 131 10.24 -3.15 -6.35
C LYS A 131 10.33 -1.93 -7.25
N GLN A 132 11.07 -2.03 -8.35
CA GLN A 132 11.08 -0.98 -9.37
C GLN A 132 9.66 -0.80 -9.96
N PRO A 133 9.25 0.45 -10.20
CA PRO A 133 7.97 0.74 -10.82
C PRO A 133 7.93 0.15 -12.23
N ASP A 134 6.81 -0.47 -12.56
CA ASP A 134 6.51 -1.02 -13.87
C ASP A 134 5.15 -0.53 -14.36
N TRP A 135 4.76 -0.94 -15.57
CA TRP A 135 3.50 -0.52 -16.18
C TRP A 135 2.27 -0.97 -15.38
N TYR A 136 2.36 -2.04 -14.59
CA TYR A 136 1.27 -2.48 -13.72
C TYR A 136 1.05 -1.49 -12.57
N THR A 137 2.11 -0.80 -12.13
CA THR A 137 2.06 0.17 -11.03
C THR A 137 1.94 1.62 -11.48
N PHE A 138 1.93 1.88 -12.80
CA PHE A 138 1.88 3.25 -13.32
C PHE A 138 0.57 3.96 -12.98
N PHE A 139 -0.57 3.25 -13.09
CA PHE A 139 -1.88 3.70 -12.59
C PHE A 139 -1.97 3.46 -11.07
N SER A 140 -1.08 4.12 -10.34
CA SER A 140 -0.80 3.85 -8.93
C SER A 140 -2.00 4.12 -8.04
N VAL A 141 -2.30 3.13 -7.22
CA VAL A 141 -3.26 3.19 -6.11
C VAL A 141 -2.57 3.19 -4.73
N SER A 142 -1.23 3.29 -4.67
CA SER A 142 -0.45 3.05 -3.44
C SER A 142 -0.34 4.28 -2.53
N ASN A 143 -1.20 5.27 -2.67
CA ASN A 143 -1.16 6.47 -1.85
C ASN A 143 -1.94 6.32 -0.53
N TYR A 144 -1.79 7.30 0.36
CA TYR A 144 -2.45 7.29 1.66
C TYR A 144 -3.98 7.23 1.50
N GLY A 145 -4.58 6.14 1.98
CA GLY A 145 -6.02 5.89 1.84
C GLY A 145 -6.43 5.22 0.53
N SER A 146 -5.59 5.22 -0.51
CA SER A 146 -5.80 4.47 -1.76
C SER A 146 -7.21 4.70 -2.35
N LEU A 147 -7.83 3.66 -2.88
CA LEU A 147 -9.20 3.64 -3.41
C LEU A 147 -10.29 4.00 -2.38
N TYR A 148 -9.92 4.17 -1.10
CA TYR A 148 -10.81 4.64 -0.04
C TYR A 148 -10.70 6.15 0.23
N SER A 149 -9.77 6.86 -0.43
CA SER A 149 -9.65 8.30 -0.29
C SER A 149 -10.81 9.03 -0.98
N ASN A 150 -11.39 10.00 -0.28
CA ASN A 150 -12.43 10.91 -0.79
C ASN A 150 -11.92 12.36 -0.93
N SER A 151 -10.62 12.59 -0.72
CA SER A 151 -10.02 13.92 -0.75
C SER A 151 -9.53 14.28 -2.14
N MET A 152 -9.85 15.48 -2.64
CA MET A 152 -9.29 15.97 -3.90
C MET A 152 -7.76 16.18 -3.83
N LYS A 153 -7.21 16.37 -2.62
CA LYS A 153 -5.75 16.51 -2.42
C LYS A 153 -5.01 15.17 -2.48
N ILE A 154 -5.72 14.07 -2.23
CA ILE A 154 -5.18 12.71 -2.21
C ILE A 154 -6.12 11.87 -3.07
N PRO A 155 -6.03 11.97 -4.41
CA PRO A 155 -6.97 11.29 -5.30
C PRO A 155 -6.87 9.78 -5.10
N PRO A 156 -7.93 8.98 -5.32
CA PRO A 156 -7.89 7.54 -5.06
C PRO A 156 -6.86 6.76 -5.90
N TRP A 157 -6.42 7.35 -7.01
CA TRP A 157 -5.33 6.85 -7.85
C TRP A 157 -4.63 8.02 -8.55
N SER A 158 -3.42 7.79 -9.06
CA SER A 158 -2.64 8.78 -9.80
C SER A 158 -1.65 8.12 -10.76
N PHE A 159 -1.18 8.86 -11.76
CA PHE A 159 -0.03 8.42 -12.55
C PHE A 159 1.25 8.57 -11.74
N SER A 160 1.98 7.48 -11.54
CA SER A 160 3.20 7.49 -10.72
C SER A 160 4.27 6.56 -11.31
N ALA A 161 5.49 7.07 -11.35
CA ALA A 161 6.70 6.28 -11.61
C ALA A 161 7.52 6.08 -10.33
N LYS A 162 6.86 6.13 -9.16
CA LYS A 162 7.48 5.82 -7.87
C LYS A 162 7.25 4.35 -7.51
N PRO A 163 8.16 3.71 -6.77
CA PRO A 163 7.90 2.40 -6.20
C PRO A 163 6.66 2.46 -5.29
N ILE A 164 6.01 1.30 -5.12
CA ILE A 164 4.83 1.17 -4.24
C ILE A 164 5.14 1.65 -2.81
N ASP A 165 6.27 1.20 -2.27
CA ASP A 165 6.80 1.56 -0.94
C ASP A 165 8.28 1.11 -0.90
N THR A 166 9.00 1.38 0.17
CA THR A 166 10.33 0.86 0.47
C THR A 166 10.32 0.16 1.83
N VAL A 167 10.79 -1.09 1.87
CA VAL A 167 10.99 -1.82 3.13
C VAL A 167 12.42 -1.59 3.60
N TYR A 168 12.57 -1.03 4.78
CA TYR A 168 13.88 -0.72 5.36
C TYR A 168 14.32 -1.82 6.31
N ILE A 169 15.60 -2.16 6.26
CA ILE A 169 16.26 -3.10 7.14
C ILE A 169 17.30 -2.34 7.95
N TYR A 170 17.14 -2.36 9.27
CA TYR A 170 18.04 -1.73 10.22
C TYR A 170 18.62 -2.76 11.19
N ARG A 171 19.83 -2.51 11.68
CA ARG A 171 20.44 -3.21 12.81
C ARG A 171 20.29 -2.38 14.08
N VAL A 172 20.02 -3.03 15.19
CA VAL A 172 19.91 -2.39 16.50
C VAL A 172 21.30 -2.22 17.08
N THR A 173 21.69 -0.99 17.41
CA THR A 173 23.05 -0.67 17.88
C THR A 173 23.14 -0.24 19.34
N LEU A 174 22.05 0.23 19.93
CA LEU A 174 22.02 0.64 21.33
C LEU A 174 20.68 0.26 21.95
N VAL A 175 20.74 -0.33 23.14
CA VAL A 175 19.62 -0.60 24.04
C VAL A 175 20.16 -0.19 25.42
N GLN A 176 20.01 1.08 25.79
CA GLN A 176 20.42 1.53 27.12
C GLN A 176 19.56 0.85 28.17
N GLU A 177 20.20 0.17 29.14
CA GLU A 177 19.52 -0.38 30.33
C GLU A 177 18.78 0.73 31.10
#